data_AF-A0A7W7VGJ7-F1
#
_entry.id   AF-A0A7W7VGJ7-F1
#
_cell.length_a   1.000
_cell.length_b   1.000
_cell.length_c   1.000
_cell.angle_alpha   90.00
_cell.angle_beta   90.00
_cell.angle_gamma   90.00
#
_symmetry.space_group_name_H-M   'P 1'
#
loop_
_entity.id
_entity.type
_entity.pdbx_description
1 polymer ?
#
loop_
_entity_poly.entity_id
_entity_poly.type
_entity_poly.pdbx_seq_one_letter_code
_entity_poly.pdbx_strand_id
1 'polypeptide(L)'
;MDFADYRLRMRAGAPALAERSFYLVGLTEGVRRGVRAAVADPRERLAGAIRSRHPNAVVHDPLDAWLRTESQVPAEFHRLTGLAAGSDVCVAWLPDQESAADAVAEVQAAHRGGATVVVITGETDDFVVRAFATVVLPDLDAFTEWLHAQAA
;
A
#
# COMPACT_ATOMS: atom_id res chain seq x y z
N MET A 1 3.74 -30.83 31.99
CA MET A 1 3.41 -29.70 31.10
C MET A 1 2.37 -28.86 31.82
N ASP A 2 2.72 -27.63 32.17
CA ASP A 2 1.93 -26.74 33.03
C ASP A 2 0.89 -25.96 32.20
N PHE A 3 -0.38 -26.01 32.62
CA PHE A 3 -1.49 -25.31 31.97
C PHE A 3 -1.42 -23.79 32.11
N ALA A 4 -0.68 -23.28 33.11
CA ALA A 4 -0.47 -21.84 33.28
C ALA A 4 0.43 -21.27 32.17
N ASP A 5 1.49 -22.00 31.80
CA ASP A 5 2.43 -21.62 30.73
C ASP A 5 1.77 -21.68 29.34
N TYR A 6 0.87 -22.66 29.14
CA TYR A 6 0.04 -22.76 27.93
C TYR A 6 -0.94 -21.57 27.79
N ARG A 7 -1.59 -21.14 28.88
CA ARG A 7 -2.50 -19.99 28.86
C ARG A 7 -1.78 -18.65 28.71
N LEU A 8 -0.56 -18.51 29.22
CA LEU A 8 0.24 -17.31 29.02
C LEU A 8 0.66 -17.14 27.55
N ARG A 9 1.03 -18.24 26.87
CA ARG A 9 1.30 -18.23 25.42
C ARG A 9 0.07 -17.88 24.58
N MET A 10 -1.11 -18.33 24.99
CA MET A 10 -2.36 -18.00 24.29
C MET A 10 -2.84 -16.55 24.55
N ARG A 11 -2.53 -15.96 25.72
CA ARG A 11 -2.79 -14.53 26.00
C ARG A 11 -1.75 -13.59 25.39
N ALA A 12 -0.51 -14.05 25.25
CA ALA A 12 0.55 -13.29 24.59
C ALA A 12 0.41 -13.27 23.07
N GLY A 13 -0.48 -14.11 22.50
CA GLY A 13 -0.39 -14.51 21.11
C GLY A 13 0.94 -15.20 20.88
N ALA A 14 0.94 -16.50 20.56
CA ALA A 14 1.96 -16.91 19.60
C ALA A 14 1.88 -15.88 18.46
N PRO A 15 2.98 -15.27 17.99
CA PRO A 15 2.87 -14.39 16.84
C PRO A 15 2.36 -15.30 15.71
N ALA A 16 1.04 -15.28 15.47
CA ALA A 16 0.54 -15.48 14.14
C ALA A 16 1.42 -14.52 13.35
N LEU A 17 2.28 -15.06 12.48
CA LEU A 17 3.16 -14.26 11.64
C LEU A 17 2.30 -13.10 11.15
N ALA A 18 2.50 -11.90 11.71
CA ALA A 18 1.51 -10.85 11.58
C ALA A 18 1.33 -10.64 10.08
N GLU A 19 0.10 -10.83 9.60
CA GLU A 19 -0.19 -10.80 8.18
C GLU A 19 0.27 -9.44 7.65
N ARG A 20 1.31 -9.44 6.82
CA ARG A 20 1.90 -8.19 6.35
C ARG A 20 0.84 -7.43 5.56
N SER A 21 0.59 -6.20 5.99
CA SER A 21 -0.44 -5.32 5.43
C SER A 21 0.16 -4.36 4.42
N PHE A 22 -0.51 -4.23 3.29
CA PHE A 22 -0.10 -3.38 2.17
C PHE A 22 -1.22 -2.39 1.86
N TYR A 23 -0.88 -1.13 1.65
CA TYR A 23 -1.80 -0.09 1.18
C TYR A 23 -1.38 0.37 -0.22
N LEU A 24 -2.30 0.35 -1.19
CA LEU A 24 -2.04 0.77 -2.56
C LEU A 24 -2.55 2.19 -2.80
N VAL A 25 -1.75 3.06 -3.44
CA VAL A 25 -2.14 4.46 -3.73
C VAL A 25 -1.55 4.96 -5.05
N GLY A 26 -2.07 6.08 -5.57
CA GLY A 26 -1.68 6.67 -6.86
C GLY A 26 -2.36 6.03 -8.07
N LEU A 27 -3.41 5.25 -7.83
CA LEU A 27 -4.08 4.40 -8.83
C LEU A 27 -5.47 4.94 -9.23
N THR A 28 -5.78 6.20 -8.88
CA THR A 28 -7.08 6.87 -9.10
C THR A 28 -7.25 7.44 -10.51
N GLU A 29 -6.15 7.71 -11.20
CA GLU A 29 -6.08 8.24 -12.57
C GLU A 29 -6.89 7.41 -13.60
N GLY A 30 -6.80 6.07 -13.53
CA GLY A 30 -7.52 5.18 -14.43
C GLY A 30 -9.05 5.27 -14.30
N VAL A 31 -9.55 5.71 -13.13
CA VAL A 31 -10.98 5.89 -12.86
C VAL A 31 -11.47 7.29 -13.29
N ARG A 32 -10.67 8.34 -13.10
CA ARG A 32 -11.08 9.72 -13.47
C ARG A 32 -11.17 9.93 -14.99
N ARG A 33 -10.32 9.26 -15.78
CA ARG A 33 -10.29 9.46 -17.24
C ARG A 33 -11.28 8.57 -18.01
N GLY A 34 -12.03 7.69 -17.34
CA GLY A 34 -12.90 6.71 -18.01
C GLY A 34 -12.14 5.74 -18.94
N VAL A 35 -10.81 5.72 -18.83
CA VAL A 35 -9.92 4.92 -19.65
C VAL A 35 -9.79 3.54 -19.01
N ARG A 36 -10.64 2.60 -19.45
CA ARG A 36 -10.30 1.18 -19.38
C ARG A 36 -9.21 0.92 -20.43
N ALA A 37 -7.98 1.35 -20.17
CA ALA A 37 -6.86 1.03 -21.06
C ALA A 37 -6.63 -0.49 -21.04
N ALA A 38 -6.34 -1.05 -22.22
CA ALA A 38 -6.09 -2.46 -22.47
C ALA A 38 -4.75 -2.99 -21.89
N VAL A 39 -4.15 -2.26 -20.96
CA VAL A 39 -2.96 -2.68 -20.20
C VAL A 39 -3.47 -3.30 -18.91
N ALA A 40 -2.91 -4.45 -18.49
CA ALA A 40 -3.25 -5.05 -17.19
C ALA A 40 -3.22 -3.99 -16.10
N ASP A 41 -4.33 -3.84 -15.36
CA ASP A 41 -4.50 -2.79 -14.37
C ASP A 41 -3.29 -2.85 -13.40
N PRO A 42 -2.48 -1.77 -13.26
CA PRO A 42 -1.37 -1.73 -12.33
C PRO A 42 -1.77 -2.20 -10.92
N ARG A 43 -3.02 -1.98 -10.51
CA ARG A 43 -3.59 -2.52 -9.26
C ARG A 43 -3.56 -4.04 -9.20
N GLU A 44 -4.07 -4.70 -10.23
CA GLU A 44 -4.10 -6.16 -10.31
C GLU A 44 -2.69 -6.74 -10.32
N ARG A 45 -1.76 -6.10 -11.04
CA ARG A 45 -0.36 -6.52 -11.09
C ARG A 45 0.32 -6.38 -9.72
N LEU A 46 0.14 -5.25 -9.04
CA LEU A 46 0.68 -5.03 -7.69
C LEU A 46 0.10 -6.03 -6.68
N ALA A 47 -1.23 -6.15 -6.62
CA ALA A 47 -1.90 -7.06 -5.71
C ALA A 47 -1.55 -8.53 -6.01
N GLY A 48 -1.42 -8.90 -7.27
CA GLY A 48 -0.98 -10.22 -7.71
C GLY A 48 0.45 -10.53 -7.27
N ALA A 49 1.39 -9.61 -7.48
CA ALA A 49 2.77 -9.76 -7.04
C ALA A 49 2.88 -9.90 -5.51
N ILE A 50 2.15 -9.06 -4.76
CA ILE A 50 2.10 -9.12 -3.30
C ILE A 50 1.57 -10.48 -2.84
N ARG A 51 0.41 -10.93 -3.35
CA ARG A 51 -0.21 -12.20 -2.93
C ARG A 51 0.61 -13.42 -3.34
N SER A 52 1.30 -13.36 -4.48
CA SER A 52 2.23 -14.42 -4.89
C SER A 52 3.36 -14.61 -3.89
N ARG A 53 3.90 -13.49 -3.34
CA ARG A 53 5.00 -13.53 -2.38
C ARG A 53 4.56 -13.71 -0.93
N HIS A 54 3.44 -13.11 -0.57
CA HIS A 54 2.84 -13.09 0.76
C HIS A 54 1.37 -13.53 0.64
N PRO A 55 1.11 -14.85 0.59
CA PRO A 55 -0.25 -15.38 0.38
C PRO A 55 -1.28 -14.94 1.43
N ASN A 56 -0.81 -14.66 2.64
CA ASN A 56 -1.64 -14.19 3.75
C ASN A 56 -1.60 -12.66 3.91
N ALA A 57 -1.04 -11.90 2.96
CA ALA A 57 -1.01 -10.46 3.06
C ALA A 57 -2.41 -9.85 2.94
N VAL A 58 -2.67 -8.85 3.79
CA VAL A 58 -3.84 -7.99 3.65
C VAL A 58 -3.48 -6.87 2.67
N VAL A 59 -4.22 -6.76 1.56
CA VAL A 59 -4.02 -5.68 0.57
C VAL A 59 -5.22 -4.74 0.62
N HIS A 60 -4.97 -3.51 1.09
CA HIS A 60 -5.93 -2.42 1.09
C HIS A 60 -5.86 -1.67 -0.23
N ASP A 61 -6.96 -1.72 -0.98
CA ASP A 61 -7.14 -0.98 -2.22
C ASP A 61 -8.24 0.08 -2.02
N PRO A 62 -7.88 1.38 -1.94
CA PRO A 62 -8.82 2.44 -1.64
C PRO A 62 -9.76 2.76 -2.80
N LEU A 63 -9.44 2.36 -4.04
CA LEU A 63 -10.22 2.80 -5.20
C LEU A 63 -11.66 2.26 -5.16
N ASP A 64 -11.79 1.00 -4.78
CA ASP A 64 -13.07 0.35 -4.53
C ASP A 64 -13.90 1.08 -3.47
N ALA A 65 -13.25 1.60 -2.44
CA ALA A 65 -13.90 2.34 -1.37
C ALA A 65 -14.33 3.73 -1.84
N TRP A 66 -13.47 4.43 -2.59
CA TRP A 66 -13.81 5.70 -3.23
C TRP A 66 -14.99 5.59 -4.19
N LEU A 67 -15.02 4.56 -5.04
CA LEU A 67 -16.09 4.32 -6.01
C LEU A 67 -17.46 4.06 -5.36
N ARG A 68 -17.48 3.50 -4.15
CA ARG A 68 -18.71 3.21 -3.41
C ARG A 68 -19.16 4.36 -2.51
N THR A 69 -18.34 5.40 -2.35
CA THR A 69 -18.62 6.49 -1.42
C THR A 69 -19.46 7.56 -2.10
N GLU A 70 -20.78 7.44 -1.99
CA GLU A 70 -21.73 8.43 -2.52
C GLU A 70 -21.99 9.59 -1.54
N SER A 71 -21.81 9.36 -0.24
CA SER A 71 -21.94 10.36 0.83
C SER A 71 -20.92 10.09 1.94
N GLN A 72 -20.50 11.15 2.66
CA GLN A 72 -19.47 11.10 3.72
C GLN A 72 -18.00 11.00 3.26
N VAL A 73 -17.67 11.62 2.12
CA VAL A 73 -16.30 11.76 1.59
C VAL A 73 -15.24 12.12 2.64
N PRO A 74 -15.46 13.06 3.60
CA PRO A 74 -14.44 13.38 4.60
C PRO A 74 -14.16 12.25 5.60
N ALA A 75 -15.20 11.52 6.04
CA ALA A 75 -15.03 10.40 6.96
C ALA A 75 -14.26 9.25 6.29
N GLU A 76 -14.58 8.99 5.02
CA GLU A 76 -13.89 7.99 4.23
C GLU A 76 -12.42 8.36 3.99
N PHE A 77 -12.14 9.63 3.65
CA PHE A 77 -10.77 10.14 3.55
C PHE A 77 -9.95 9.88 4.82
N HIS A 78 -10.51 10.19 5.99
CA HIS A 78 -9.84 9.94 7.28
C HIS A 78 -9.65 8.45 7.56
N ARG A 79 -10.63 7.61 7.18
CA ARG A 79 -10.52 6.16 7.30
C ARG A 79 -9.39 5.60 6.44
N LEU A 80 -9.30 6.03 5.19
CA LEU A 80 -8.31 5.59 4.22
C LEU A 80 -6.90 6.03 4.58
N THR A 81 -6.72 7.30 4.97
CA THR A 81 -5.44 7.79 5.51
C THR A 81 -5.04 7.08 6.81
N GLY A 82 -6.01 6.72 7.66
CA GLY A 82 -5.79 5.88 8.83
C GLY A 82 -5.32 4.46 8.49
N LEU A 83 -5.87 3.84 7.44
CA LEU A 83 -5.41 2.54 6.94
C LEU A 83 -3.99 2.63 6.36
N ALA A 84 -3.68 3.68 5.61
CA ALA A 84 -2.34 3.91 5.10
C ALA A 84 -1.31 4.05 6.24
N ALA A 85 -1.63 4.82 7.27
CA ALA A 85 -0.79 4.98 8.46
C ALA A 85 -0.60 3.68 9.27
N GLY A 86 -1.60 2.79 9.25
CA GLY A 86 -1.56 1.52 9.99
C GLY A 86 -0.97 0.33 9.22
N SER A 87 -0.58 0.52 7.95
CA SER A 87 -0.07 -0.56 7.10
C SER A 87 1.44 -0.74 7.26
N ASP A 88 1.94 -1.96 7.06
CA ASP A 88 3.39 -2.25 7.10
C ASP A 88 4.13 -1.66 5.89
N VAL A 89 3.47 -1.67 4.73
CA VAL A 89 4.01 -1.16 3.46
C VAL A 89 2.96 -0.31 2.74
N CYS A 90 3.33 0.90 2.34
CA CYS A 90 2.53 1.73 1.43
C CYS A 90 3.18 1.72 0.05
N VAL A 91 2.46 1.24 -0.95
CA VAL A 91 2.93 1.15 -2.34
C VAL A 91 2.23 2.23 -3.16
N ALA A 92 2.99 3.22 -3.60
CA ALA A 92 2.51 4.35 -4.39
C ALA A 92 2.97 4.21 -5.84
N TRP A 93 2.04 4.09 -6.79
CA TRP A 93 2.33 4.16 -8.22
C TRP A 93 2.13 5.60 -8.69
N LEU A 94 3.22 6.33 -8.94
CA LEU A 94 3.20 7.78 -9.22
C LEU A 94 3.86 8.07 -10.59
N PRO A 95 3.22 7.70 -11.72
CA PRO A 95 3.82 7.87 -13.04
C PRO A 95 3.99 9.34 -13.46
N ASP A 96 3.32 10.27 -12.79
CA ASP A 96 3.30 11.70 -13.11
C ASP A 96 3.01 12.56 -11.85
N GLN A 97 3.08 13.88 -12.01
CA GLN A 97 2.82 14.83 -10.91
C GLN A 97 1.36 14.82 -10.43
N GLU A 98 0.40 14.49 -11.30
CA GLU A 98 -1.03 14.45 -10.94
C GLU A 98 -1.30 13.31 -9.95
N SER A 99 -0.80 12.11 -10.26
CA SER A 99 -0.86 10.95 -9.36
C SER A 99 -0.13 11.18 -8.04
N ALA A 100 1.00 11.91 -8.04
CA ALA A 100 1.70 12.31 -6.82
C ALA A 100 0.85 13.24 -5.93
N ALA A 101 0.19 14.23 -6.52
CA ALA A 101 -0.66 15.16 -5.79
C ALA A 101 -1.89 14.47 -5.18
N ASP A 102 -2.51 13.54 -5.91
CA ASP A 102 -3.66 12.75 -5.45
C ASP A 102 -3.29 11.81 -4.28
N ALA A 103 -2.06 11.31 -4.23
CA ALA A 103 -1.60 10.32 -3.25
C ALA A 103 -0.93 10.94 -2.00
N VAL A 104 -0.69 12.26 -1.99
CA VAL A 104 0.19 12.89 -1.00
C VAL A 104 -0.26 12.67 0.44
N ALA A 105 -1.57 12.68 0.68
CA ALA A 105 -2.12 12.55 2.03
C ALA A 105 -1.89 11.15 2.61
N GLU A 106 -2.16 10.11 1.82
CA GLU A 106 -1.93 8.72 2.20
C GLU A 106 -0.45 8.41 2.33
N VAL A 107 0.39 8.88 1.39
CA VAL A 107 1.84 8.69 1.45
C VAL A 107 2.44 9.34 2.70
N GLN A 108 2.02 10.58 3.00
CA GLN A 108 2.43 11.27 4.23
C GLN A 108 1.94 10.52 5.48
N ALA A 109 0.69 10.05 5.49
CA ALA A 109 0.11 9.31 6.61
C ALA A 109 0.88 8.00 6.87
N ALA A 110 1.15 7.23 5.82
CA ALA A 110 1.95 6.01 5.86
C ALA A 110 3.36 6.26 6.41
N HIS A 111 4.05 7.27 5.88
CA HIS A 111 5.38 7.65 6.35
C HIS A 111 5.38 7.98 7.86
N ARG A 112 4.40 8.78 8.31
CA ARG A 112 4.27 9.14 9.73
C ARG A 112 3.87 7.96 10.62
N GLY A 113 3.18 6.97 10.07
CA GLY A 113 2.85 5.72 10.72
C GLY A 113 4.01 4.73 10.84
N GLY A 114 5.14 5.00 10.17
CA GLY A 114 6.32 4.13 10.17
C GLY A 114 6.28 3.03 9.10
N ALA A 115 5.33 3.09 8.16
CA ALA A 115 5.26 2.16 7.04
C ALA A 115 6.50 2.29 6.14
N THR A 116 6.90 1.19 5.50
CA THR A 116 7.83 1.28 4.37
C THR A 116 7.10 1.90 3.18
N VAL A 117 7.50 3.10 2.79
CA VAL A 117 6.90 3.80 1.63
C VAL A 117 7.68 3.44 0.38
N VAL A 118 7.08 2.63 -0.48
CA VAL A 118 7.61 2.24 -1.79
C VAL A 118 6.95 3.10 -2.85
N VAL A 119 7.72 3.96 -3.49
CA VAL A 119 7.24 4.78 -4.61
C VAL A 119 7.76 4.20 -5.91
N ILE A 120 6.85 3.98 -6.86
CA ILE A 120 7.14 3.49 -8.19
C ILE A 120 6.91 4.63 -9.18
N THR A 121 7.98 5.16 -9.75
CA THR A 121 7.95 6.35 -10.59
C THR A 121 9.21 6.48 -11.47
N GLY A 122 9.06 7.14 -12.63
CA GLY A 122 10.19 7.62 -13.42
C GLY A 122 10.70 9.01 -12.99
N GLU A 123 9.96 9.73 -12.13
CA GLU A 123 10.27 11.10 -11.70
C GLU A 123 10.81 11.11 -10.27
N THR A 124 12.14 11.15 -10.12
CA THR A 124 12.78 11.08 -8.79
C THR A 124 12.90 12.43 -8.08
N ASP A 125 12.73 13.54 -8.79
CA ASP A 125 12.88 14.90 -8.25
C ASP A 125 11.59 15.47 -7.63
N ASP A 126 10.46 14.77 -7.75
CA ASP A 126 9.19 15.19 -7.16
C ASP A 126 9.28 15.30 -5.63
N PHE A 127 8.59 16.32 -5.08
CA PHE A 127 8.65 16.63 -3.65
C PHE A 127 8.10 15.48 -2.79
N VAL A 128 6.98 14.85 -3.19
CA VAL A 128 6.36 13.75 -2.45
C VAL A 128 7.31 12.57 -2.35
N VAL A 129 7.99 12.25 -3.45
CA VAL A 129 9.00 11.19 -3.52
C VAL A 129 10.14 11.49 -2.54
N ARG A 130 10.73 12.68 -2.64
CA ARG A 130 11.90 13.07 -1.82
C ARG A 130 11.57 13.22 -0.33
N ALA A 131 10.35 13.64 -0.01
CA ALA A 131 9.95 13.88 1.37
C ALA A 131 9.58 12.59 2.12
N PHE A 132 9.00 11.60 1.43
CA PHE A 132 8.32 10.49 2.11
C PHE A 132 8.76 9.09 1.69
N ALA A 133 9.36 8.91 0.51
CA ALA A 133 9.74 7.59 0.02
C ALA A 133 10.85 6.97 0.89
N THR A 134 10.68 5.70 1.24
CA THR A 134 11.73 4.84 1.82
C THR A 134 12.49 4.11 0.71
N VAL A 135 11.76 3.71 -0.34
CA VAL A 135 12.29 3.01 -1.52
C VAL A 135 11.69 3.67 -2.75
N VAL A 136 12.53 3.93 -3.75
CA VAL A 136 12.09 4.45 -5.07
C VAL A 136 12.45 3.42 -6.13
N LEU A 137 11.47 3.02 -6.93
CA LEU A 137 11.59 2.00 -7.96
C LEU A 137 11.16 2.56 -9.32
N PRO A 138 11.84 2.21 -10.42
CA PRO A 138 11.54 2.78 -11.73
C PRO A 138 10.23 2.26 -12.33
N ASP A 139 9.83 1.03 -12.00
CA ASP A 139 8.69 0.36 -12.62
C ASP A 139 8.15 -0.82 -11.77
N LEU A 140 7.09 -1.47 -12.27
CA LEU A 140 6.42 -2.60 -11.62
C LEU A 140 7.26 -3.90 -11.62
N ASP A 141 8.22 -4.05 -12.52
CA ASP A 141 9.13 -5.20 -12.52
C ASP A 141 10.13 -5.08 -11.38
N ALA A 142 10.73 -3.89 -11.21
CA ALA A 142 11.58 -3.58 -10.07
C ALA A 142 10.85 -3.74 -8.73
N PHE A 143 9.54 -3.46 -8.67
CA PHE A 143 8.72 -3.76 -7.49
C PHE A 143 8.64 -5.25 -7.19
N THR A 144 8.45 -6.07 -8.22
CA THR A 144 8.39 -7.53 -8.06
C THR A 144 9.73 -8.07 -7.56
N GLU A 145 10.84 -7.61 -8.14
CA GLU A 145 12.20 -7.96 -7.69
C GLU A 145 12.46 -7.54 -6.24
N TRP A 146 12.08 -6.31 -5.86
CA TRP A 146 12.20 -5.82 -4.50
C TRP A 146 11.43 -6.69 -3.50
N LEU A 147 10.18 -7.06 -3.81
CA LEU A 147 9.39 -7.98 -2.97
C LEU A 147 10.09 -9.33 -2.77
N HIS A 148 10.74 -9.87 -3.80
CA HIS A 148 11.47 -11.12 -3.70
C HIS A 148 12.71 -11.00 -2.79
N ALA A 149 13.42 -9.88 -2.85
CA ALA A 149 14.63 -9.65 -2.05
C ALA A 149 14.35 -9.44 -0.55
N GLN A 150 13.17 -8.91 -0.18
CA GLN A 150 12.81 -8.58 1.21
C GLN A 150 12.57 -9.77 2.13
N ALA A 151 12.64 -11.00 1.63
CA ALA A 151 12.25 -12.19 2.38
C ALA A 151 13.25 -13.35 2.24
N ALA A 152 14.51 -12.97 1.98
CA ALA A 152 15.71 -13.75 2.26
C ALA A 152 16.34 -13.23 3.57
#